data_AF-A0AA37H6Y3-F1
#
_entry.id   AF-A0AA37H6Y3-F1
#
_cell.length_a   1.000
_cell.length_b   1.000
_cell.length_c   1.000
_cell.angle_alpha   90.00
_cell.angle_beta   90.00
_cell.angle_gamma   90.00
#
_symmetry.space_group_name_H-M   'P 1'
#
loop_
_entity.id
_entity.type
_entity.pdbx_description
1 polymer ?
#
loop_
_entity_poly.entity_id
_entity_poly.type
_entity_poly.pdbx_seq_one_letter_code
_entity_poly.pdbx_strand_id
1 'polypeptide(L)'
;MRGHDESRYAVQRPGIEFPWPRAVVAETERNGAYRPEPDVAAVDDDDAVGGKRFTETAYLLTEVVSSTDEDLTPASFARWIGVTVRLYREHDPCQAILVAEQESVHVTVHLRDAGGWTHRVSTGLDDDRAIPSAGLLCKVGDLHRDTRWQPRRARSHRTWPVDRTTPWRERRGLRYTLDACPVAAAPSRGPPAPKAACRTRP
;
A
#
# COMPACT_ATOMS: atom_id res chain seq x y z
N MET A 1 9.66 29.90 0.59
CA MET A 1 9.76 28.47 0.26
C MET A 1 10.92 27.92 1.08
N ARG A 2 10.73 26.89 1.91
CA ARG A 2 11.88 26.19 2.53
C ARG A 2 12.47 25.28 1.45
N GLY A 3 13.80 25.19 1.39
CA GLY A 3 14.48 24.31 0.44
C GLY A 3 14.20 22.84 0.74
N HIS A 4 14.60 21.97 -0.17
CA HIS A 4 14.78 20.55 0.14
C HIS A 4 15.79 20.41 1.29
N ASP A 5 15.50 19.53 2.24
CA ASP A 5 16.39 19.27 3.37
C ASP A 5 17.39 18.18 2.95
N GLU A 6 18.61 18.59 2.62
CA GLU A 6 19.66 17.72 2.04
C GLU A 6 20.13 16.62 3.02
N SER A 7 19.75 16.69 4.30
CA SER A 7 20.00 15.60 5.26
C SER A 7 18.96 14.47 5.21
N ARG A 8 17.98 14.52 4.30
CA ARG A 8 16.86 13.56 4.24
C ARG A 8 16.76 12.84 2.90
N TYR A 9 16.64 11.52 2.96
CA TYR A 9 16.60 10.65 1.79
C TYR A 9 15.30 9.86 1.71
N ALA A 10 14.74 9.76 0.49
CA ALA A 10 13.61 8.90 0.22
C ALA A 10 14.08 7.45 0.03
N VAL A 11 13.62 6.55 0.91
CA VAL A 11 13.93 5.11 0.86
C VAL A 11 12.65 4.30 0.72
N GLN A 12 12.72 3.18 -0.01
CA GLN A 12 11.59 2.27 -0.21
C GLN A 12 11.54 1.21 0.90
N ARG A 13 10.35 0.92 1.41
CA ARG A 13 10.10 -0.19 2.35
C ARG A 13 11.01 -0.23 3.61
N PRO A 14 11.41 0.89 4.24
CA PRO A 14 12.11 0.83 5.52
C PRO A 14 11.15 0.29 6.58
N GLY A 15 11.63 -0.56 7.48
CA GLY A 15 10.82 -0.92 8.66
C GLY A 15 10.93 0.18 9.72
N ILE A 16 9.81 0.65 10.26
CA ILE A 16 9.85 1.68 11.31
C ILE A 16 10.01 1.02 12.69
N GLU A 17 11.10 1.35 13.37
CA GLU A 17 11.43 0.92 14.72
C GLU A 17 10.95 1.97 15.72
N PHE A 18 9.82 1.68 16.38
CA PHE A 18 9.22 2.57 17.36
C PHE A 18 8.46 1.76 18.43
N PRO A 19 8.45 2.20 19.70
CA PRO A 19 7.67 1.56 20.76
C PRO A 19 6.17 1.88 20.63
N TRP A 20 5.53 1.34 19.58
CA TRP A 20 4.13 1.61 19.23
C TRP A 20 3.17 1.45 20.42
N PRO A 21 2.21 2.38 20.60
CA PRO A 21 1.21 2.26 21.66
C PRO A 21 0.46 0.94 21.56
N ARG A 22 0.44 0.16 22.66
CA ARG A 22 -0.16 -1.18 22.69
C ARG A 22 -1.61 -1.22 22.21
N ALA A 23 -2.37 -0.15 22.45
CA ALA A 23 -3.75 -0.01 21.96
C ALA A 23 -3.83 -0.08 20.44
N VAL A 24 -2.97 0.66 19.73
CA VAL A 24 -2.96 0.69 18.26
C VAL A 24 -2.38 -0.61 17.69
N VAL A 25 -1.34 -1.19 18.31
CA VAL A 25 -0.82 -2.51 17.91
C VAL A 25 -1.89 -3.60 18.04
N ALA A 26 -2.72 -3.57 19.09
CA ALA A 26 -3.80 -4.54 19.26
C ALA A 26 -4.84 -4.49 18.12
N GLU A 27 -5.06 -3.34 17.49
CA GLU A 27 -5.92 -3.23 16.30
C GLU A 27 -5.37 -3.96 15.07
N THR A 28 -4.04 -4.19 15.02
CA THR A 28 -3.37 -4.87 13.91
C THR A 28 -3.30 -6.40 14.05
N GLU A 29 -3.77 -6.96 15.17
CA GLU A 29 -3.60 -8.39 15.53
C GLU A 29 -2.15 -8.91 15.51
N ARG A 30 -1.14 -8.02 15.35
CA ARG A 30 0.27 -8.39 15.37
C ARG A 30 0.77 -8.48 16.80
N ASN A 31 1.46 -9.57 17.10
CA ASN A 31 2.12 -9.78 18.39
C ASN A 31 3.60 -9.40 18.30
N GLY A 32 4.17 -8.93 19.43
CA GLY A 32 5.60 -8.62 19.55
C GLY A 32 5.99 -7.25 18.99
N ALA A 33 7.24 -7.11 18.58
CA ALA A 33 7.78 -5.89 17.99
C ALA A 33 7.30 -5.73 16.54
N TYR A 34 6.05 -5.31 16.37
CA TYR A 34 5.53 -4.93 15.05
C TYR A 34 6.33 -3.74 14.49
N ARG A 35 6.80 -3.89 13.25
CA ARG A 35 7.54 -2.87 12.50
C ARG A 35 6.81 -2.68 11.18
N PRO A 36 5.98 -1.64 11.02
CA PRO A 36 5.34 -1.36 9.74
C PRO A 36 6.42 -1.00 8.70
N GLU A 37 6.17 -1.35 7.44
CA GLU A 37 7.03 -1.06 6.30
C GLU A 37 6.25 -0.19 5.31
N PRO A 38 6.24 1.15 5.44
CA PRO A 38 5.66 2.06 4.45
C PRO A 38 6.29 1.85 3.07
N ASP A 39 5.51 2.05 2.00
CA ASP A 39 6.04 1.90 0.64
C ASP A 39 7.22 2.84 0.36
N VAL A 40 7.16 4.09 0.83
CA VAL A 40 8.28 5.04 0.82
C VAL A 40 8.30 5.83 2.14
N ALA A 41 9.49 6.10 2.68
CA ALA A 41 9.66 7.09 3.74
C ALA A 41 10.80 8.07 3.45
N ALA A 42 10.73 9.28 4.00
CA ALA A 42 11.87 10.19 4.09
C ALA A 42 12.54 10.03 5.46
N VAL A 43 13.79 9.57 5.46
CA VAL A 43 14.60 9.23 6.64
C VAL A 43 15.89 10.07 6.67
N ASP A 44 16.64 10.05 7.77
CA ASP A 44 17.94 10.72 7.83
C ASP A 44 19.01 10.06 6.93
N ASP A 45 19.95 10.86 6.43
CA ASP A 45 21.08 10.44 5.58
C ASP A 45 21.88 9.28 6.21
N ASP A 46 22.23 9.36 7.50
CA ASP A 46 22.97 8.33 8.23
C ASP A 46 22.26 6.95 8.22
N ASP A 47 20.92 6.94 8.21
CA ASP A 47 20.11 5.72 8.14
C ASP A 47 20.10 5.15 6.71
N ALA A 48 19.96 6.03 5.71
CA ALA A 48 19.92 5.66 4.30
C ALA A 48 21.29 5.17 3.78
N VAL A 49 22.35 5.95 3.99
CA VAL A 49 23.73 5.62 3.58
C VAL A 49 24.29 4.46 4.40
N GLY A 50 23.91 4.37 5.68
CA GLY A 50 24.21 3.20 6.53
C GLY A 50 23.51 1.91 6.08
N GLY A 51 22.58 1.97 5.12
CA GLY A 51 21.83 0.80 4.62
C GLY A 51 20.95 0.17 5.69
N LYS A 52 20.47 0.94 6.67
CA LYS A 52 19.68 0.40 7.78
C LYS A 52 18.33 -0.08 7.24
N ARG A 53 18.02 -1.37 7.47
CA ARG A 53 16.68 -1.92 7.19
C ARG A 53 15.60 -1.29 8.08
N PHE A 54 15.98 -0.87 9.27
CA PHE A 54 15.08 -0.30 10.26
C PHE A 54 15.54 1.08 10.69
N THR A 55 14.60 2.01 10.81
CA THR A 55 14.85 3.41 11.17
C THR A 55 13.97 3.81 12.36
N GLU A 56 14.51 4.62 13.25
CA GLU A 56 13.76 5.29 14.32
C GLU A 56 13.25 6.67 13.88
N THR A 57 13.69 7.18 12.72
CA THR A 57 13.44 8.55 12.25
C THR A 57 12.87 8.59 10.83
N ALA A 58 11.54 8.68 10.73
CA ALA A 58 10.85 8.86 9.45
C ALA A 58 9.94 10.10 9.47
N TYR A 59 10.32 11.13 8.70
CA TYR A 59 9.67 12.45 8.68
C TYR A 59 8.45 12.54 7.74
N LEU A 60 8.50 11.80 6.64
CA LEU A 60 7.39 11.57 5.72
C LEU A 60 7.21 10.06 5.59
N LEU A 61 5.98 9.58 5.70
CA LEU A 61 5.58 8.20 5.48
C LEU A 61 4.58 8.15 4.31
N THR A 62 4.77 7.25 3.35
CA THR A 62 3.94 7.16 2.14
C THR A 62 3.42 5.74 1.96
N GLU A 63 2.12 5.61 1.70
CA GLU A 63 1.45 4.34 1.40
C GLU A 63 0.69 4.41 0.08
N VAL A 64 0.78 3.34 -0.73
CA VAL A 64 -0.08 3.13 -1.89
C VAL A 64 -1.17 2.15 -1.50
N VAL A 65 -2.42 2.62 -1.41
CA VAL A 65 -3.54 1.81 -0.93
C VAL A 65 -3.82 0.67 -1.91
N SER A 66 -3.64 -0.56 -1.42
CA SER A 66 -3.91 -1.78 -2.16
C SER A 66 -5.31 -2.32 -1.86
N SER A 67 -5.77 -3.29 -2.65
CA SER A 67 -7.09 -3.91 -2.45
C SER A 67 -7.26 -4.68 -1.13
N THR A 68 -6.16 -4.98 -0.41
CA THR A 68 -6.18 -5.55 0.96
C THR A 68 -6.26 -4.48 2.04
N ASP A 69 -5.90 -3.23 1.73
CA ASP A 69 -6.02 -2.11 2.67
C ASP A 69 -7.46 -1.57 2.78
N GLU A 70 -8.34 -2.01 1.87
CA GLU A 70 -9.79 -1.88 1.95
C GLU A 70 -10.43 -2.83 2.97
N ASP A 71 -9.77 -3.95 3.30
CA ASP A 71 -10.32 -4.93 4.23
C ASP A 71 -10.39 -4.35 5.67
N LEU A 72 -11.37 -4.80 6.44
CA LEU A 72 -11.58 -4.35 7.81
C LEU A 72 -10.72 -5.18 8.78
N THR A 73 -10.06 -4.52 9.73
CA THR A 73 -9.40 -5.19 10.85
C THR A 73 -10.45 -5.89 11.74
N PRO A 74 -10.24 -7.14 12.19
CA PRO A 74 -11.25 -7.83 13.00
C PRO A 74 -11.42 -7.22 14.40
N ALA A 75 -10.37 -6.56 14.92
CA ALA A 75 -10.37 -5.94 16.23
C ALA A 75 -11.19 -4.63 16.32
N SER A 76 -11.12 -3.76 15.29
CA SER A 76 -11.75 -2.44 15.33
C SER A 76 -12.78 -2.20 14.21
N PHE A 77 -12.95 -3.14 13.27
CA PHE A 77 -13.75 -2.99 12.05
C PHE A 77 -13.40 -1.74 11.21
N ALA A 78 -12.19 -1.21 11.34
CA ALA A 78 -11.70 -0.10 10.52
C ALA A 78 -10.92 -0.64 9.32
N ARG A 79 -10.91 0.07 8.18
CA ARG A 79 -10.00 -0.23 7.06
C ARG A 79 -8.56 -0.28 7.55
N TRP A 80 -7.77 -1.24 7.08
CA TRP A 80 -6.35 -1.38 7.38
C TRP A 80 -5.56 -0.08 7.20
N ILE A 81 -5.71 0.63 6.07
CA ILE A 81 -5.05 1.93 5.85
C ILE A 81 -5.37 2.96 6.95
N GLY A 82 -6.59 2.91 7.50
CA GLY A 82 -7.00 3.80 8.61
C GLY A 82 -6.31 3.46 9.93
N VAL A 83 -5.95 2.19 10.17
CA VAL A 83 -5.14 1.75 11.31
C VAL A 83 -3.69 2.16 11.10
N THR A 84 -3.12 1.92 9.91
CA THR A 84 -1.75 2.33 9.55
C THR A 84 -1.55 3.84 9.71
N VAL A 85 -2.48 4.66 9.19
CA VAL A 85 -2.42 6.13 9.37
C VAL A 85 -2.54 6.53 10.84
N ARG A 86 -3.39 5.87 11.66
CA ARG A 86 -3.42 6.14 13.12
C ARG A 86 -2.07 5.83 13.76
N LEU A 87 -1.50 4.68 13.45
CA LEU A 87 -0.23 4.22 13.98
C LEU A 87 0.91 5.20 13.64
N TYR A 88 1.01 5.67 12.40
CA TYR A 88 2.00 6.67 11.99
C TYR A 88 1.84 8.04 12.65
N ARG A 89 0.63 8.42 13.09
CA ARG A 89 0.44 9.68 13.84
C ARG A 89 1.02 9.64 15.25
N GLU A 90 1.24 8.45 15.80
CA GLU A 90 1.92 8.21 17.08
C GLU A 90 3.46 8.20 16.91
N HIS A 91 3.99 8.12 15.69
CA HIS A 91 5.44 8.17 15.45
C HIS A 91 5.94 9.61 15.57
N ASP A 92 6.68 9.91 16.64
CA ASP A 92 6.99 11.31 16.96
C ASP A 92 7.81 12.08 15.90
N PRO A 93 8.81 11.47 15.24
CA PRO A 93 9.50 12.09 14.10
C PRO A 93 8.62 12.37 12.89
N CYS A 94 7.45 11.72 12.77
CA CYS A 94 6.57 11.88 11.61
C CYS A 94 5.91 13.27 11.58
N GLN A 95 6.15 13.98 10.48
CA GLN A 95 5.62 15.32 10.20
C GLN A 95 4.56 15.30 9.09
N ALA A 96 4.56 14.26 8.24
CA ALA A 96 3.61 14.11 7.15
C ALA A 96 3.35 12.64 6.81
N ILE A 97 2.11 12.34 6.39
CA ILE A 97 1.73 11.04 5.84
C ILE A 97 1.04 11.27 4.49
N LEU A 98 1.52 10.65 3.42
CA LEU A 98 0.86 10.64 2.11
C LEU A 98 0.22 9.27 1.86
N VAL A 99 -1.04 9.28 1.43
CA VAL A 99 -1.79 8.08 1.08
C VAL A 99 -2.35 8.26 -0.33
N ALA A 100 -1.94 7.41 -1.26
CA ALA A 100 -2.41 7.44 -2.66
C ALA A 100 -3.23 6.18 -2.96
N GLU A 101 -4.47 6.33 -3.43
CA GLU A 101 -5.29 5.19 -3.84
C GLU A 101 -4.81 4.64 -5.20
N GLN A 102 -4.49 3.35 -5.29
CA GLN A 102 -3.96 2.77 -6.53
C GLN A 102 -4.99 2.72 -7.69
N GLU A 103 -6.28 2.70 -7.36
CA GLU A 103 -7.37 2.44 -8.31
C GLU A 103 -8.27 3.66 -8.60
N SER A 104 -8.02 4.82 -7.97
CA SER A 104 -8.63 6.09 -8.35
C SER A 104 -7.67 7.27 -8.15
N VAL A 105 -7.87 8.37 -8.87
CA VAL A 105 -7.13 9.63 -8.63
C VAL A 105 -7.62 10.22 -7.30
N HIS A 106 -6.99 9.80 -6.21
CA HIS A 106 -7.34 10.20 -4.86
C HIS A 106 -6.08 10.13 -3.99
N VAL A 107 -5.66 11.29 -3.48
CA VAL A 107 -4.48 11.40 -2.61
C VAL A 107 -4.89 12.12 -1.35
N THR A 108 -4.71 11.48 -0.19
CA THR A 108 -4.82 12.14 1.11
C THR A 108 -3.44 12.52 1.61
N VAL A 109 -3.25 13.78 2.01
CA VAL A 109 -2.05 14.21 2.74
C VAL A 109 -2.45 14.58 4.15
N HIS A 110 -1.83 13.96 5.15
CA HIS A 110 -1.87 14.34 6.55
C HIS A 110 -0.63 15.16 6.89
N LEU A 111 -0.78 16.25 7.63
CA LEU A 111 0.33 17.11 8.08
C LEU A 111 0.23 17.33 9.59
N ARG A 112 1.37 17.24 10.28
CA ARG A 112 1.51 17.60 11.69
C ARG A 112 1.97 19.05 11.80
N ASP A 113 1.23 19.85 12.54
CA ASP A 113 1.59 21.21 12.94
C ASP A 113 1.44 21.39 14.47
N ALA A 114 1.62 22.62 14.96
CA ALA A 114 1.54 22.91 16.39
C ALA A 114 0.13 22.68 17.00
N GLY A 115 -0.92 22.65 16.19
CA GLY A 115 -2.29 22.29 16.58
C GLY A 115 -2.62 20.79 16.43
N GLY A 116 -1.67 19.97 16.00
CA GLY A 116 -1.83 18.53 15.81
C GLY A 116 -1.91 18.11 14.35
N TRP A 117 -2.74 17.11 14.04
CA TRP A 117 -2.83 16.51 12.71
C TRP A 117 -3.99 17.05 11.88
N THR A 118 -3.69 17.72 10.77
CA THR A 118 -4.67 18.12 9.74
C THR A 118 -4.60 17.19 8.52
N HIS A 119 -5.58 17.26 7.60
CA HIS A 119 -5.55 16.48 6.36
C HIS A 119 -6.23 17.18 5.17
N ARG A 120 -5.86 16.79 3.94
CA ARG A 120 -6.40 17.37 2.69
C ARG A 120 -6.56 16.34 1.57
N VAL A 121 -7.62 16.50 0.77
CA VAL A 121 -8.09 15.79 -0.45
C VAL A 121 -8.91 16.82 -1.25
N SER A 122 -8.86 17.06 -2.56
CA SER A 122 -8.07 16.61 -3.74
C SER A 122 -8.28 15.22 -4.36
N THR A 123 -8.79 15.24 -5.59
CA THR A 123 -9.10 14.13 -6.49
C THR A 123 -8.87 14.49 -7.96
N GLY A 124 -8.29 15.67 -8.24
CA GLY A 124 -7.94 16.12 -9.59
C GLY A 124 -6.46 15.89 -9.90
N LEU A 125 -6.13 15.51 -11.13
CA LEU A 125 -4.73 15.31 -11.55
C LEU A 125 -3.89 16.61 -11.51
N ASP A 126 -4.54 17.75 -11.73
CA ASP A 126 -3.90 19.07 -11.70
C ASP A 126 -3.82 19.69 -10.29
N ASP A 127 -4.35 19.02 -9.25
CA ASP A 127 -4.32 19.52 -7.88
C ASP A 127 -2.88 19.59 -7.36
N ASP A 128 -2.45 20.77 -6.90
CA ASP A 128 -1.13 20.97 -6.30
C ASP A 128 -1.03 20.30 -4.93
N ARG A 129 0.08 19.57 -4.72
CA ARG A 129 0.48 18.96 -3.45
C ARG A 129 1.79 19.52 -2.94
N ALA A 130 1.73 20.11 -1.75
CA ALA A 130 2.89 20.56 -1.00
C ALA A 130 3.02 19.76 0.30
N ILE A 131 4.20 19.19 0.54
CA ILE A 131 4.62 18.64 1.83
C ILE A 131 5.89 19.40 2.26
N PRO A 132 5.76 20.55 2.94
CA PRO A 132 6.89 21.43 3.23
C PRO A 132 7.98 20.79 4.09
N SER A 133 7.63 19.82 4.95
CA SER A 133 8.57 19.04 5.79
C SER A 133 9.46 18.07 5.00
N ALA A 134 9.11 17.77 3.74
CA ALA A 134 9.89 16.93 2.84
C ALA A 134 10.46 17.71 1.64
N GLY A 135 10.25 19.04 1.59
CA GLY A 135 10.59 19.85 0.41
C GLY A 135 9.78 19.51 -0.85
N LEU A 136 8.74 18.69 -0.74
CA LEU A 136 7.98 18.19 -1.89
C LEU A 136 6.94 19.22 -2.35
N LEU A 137 6.99 19.57 -3.64
CA LEU A 137 5.94 20.29 -4.36
C LEU A 137 5.74 19.59 -5.71
N CYS A 138 4.56 19.01 -5.95
CA CYS A 138 4.21 18.27 -7.16
C CYS A 138 2.70 18.33 -7.43
N LYS A 139 2.25 17.92 -8.62
CA LYS A 139 0.83 17.67 -8.89
C LYS A 139 0.43 16.25 -8.47
N VAL A 140 -0.86 16.03 -8.20
CA VAL A 140 -1.40 14.67 -8.04
C VAL A 140 -1.10 13.78 -9.27
N GLY A 141 -1.12 14.34 -10.47
CA GLY A 141 -0.76 13.62 -11.70
C GLY A 141 0.71 13.17 -11.77
N ASP A 142 1.61 13.78 -11.00
CA ASP A 142 3.00 13.33 -10.89
C ASP A 142 3.12 12.08 -10.00
N LEU A 143 2.31 12.01 -8.93
CA LEU A 143 2.26 10.86 -8.02
C LEU A 143 1.68 9.61 -8.69
N HIS A 144 0.73 9.80 -9.61
CA HIS A 144 0.13 8.71 -10.40
C HIS A 144 0.79 8.50 -11.77
N ARG A 145 1.94 9.14 -12.03
CA ARG A 145 2.70 8.88 -13.25
C ARG A 145 3.04 7.39 -13.33
N ASP A 146 2.89 6.83 -14.53
CA ASP A 146 3.07 5.40 -14.83
C ASP A 146 2.13 4.41 -14.10
N THR A 147 1.16 4.90 -13.31
CA THR A 147 0.11 4.05 -12.73
C THR A 147 -0.82 3.54 -13.82
N ARG A 148 -0.84 2.22 -14.04
CA ARG A 148 -1.73 1.56 -15.01
C ARG A 148 -3.14 1.41 -14.45
N TRP A 149 -3.96 2.44 -14.61
CA TRP A 149 -5.38 2.40 -14.29
C TRP A 149 -6.11 1.28 -15.06
N GLN A 150 -6.46 0.20 -14.38
CA GLN A 150 -7.43 -0.77 -14.88
C GLN A 150 -8.82 -0.41 -14.35
N PRO A 151 -9.83 -0.20 -15.21
CA PRO A 151 -11.20 0.01 -14.74
C PRO A 151 -11.66 -1.17 -13.88
N ARG A 152 -12.12 -0.92 -12.65
CA ARG A 152 -12.74 -1.96 -11.82
C ARG A 152 -13.85 -2.64 -12.61
N ARG A 153 -13.72 -3.95 -12.84
CA ARG A 153 -14.92 -4.79 -12.97
C ARG A 153 -15.64 -4.66 -11.64
N ALA A 154 -16.90 -4.22 -11.64
CA ALA A 154 -17.66 -3.94 -10.43
C ALA A 154 -17.53 -5.12 -9.44
N ARG A 155 -16.80 -4.89 -8.34
CA ARG A 155 -16.50 -5.92 -7.34
C ARG A 155 -17.82 -6.20 -6.62
N SER A 156 -18.47 -7.31 -6.92
CA SER A 156 -19.65 -7.73 -6.17
C SER A 156 -19.24 -7.84 -4.70
N HIS A 157 -19.90 -7.08 -3.83
CA HIS A 157 -19.59 -7.06 -2.40
C HIS A 157 -19.72 -8.49 -1.87
N ARG A 158 -18.56 -9.13 -1.63
CA ARG A 158 -18.52 -10.46 -1.03
C ARG A 158 -18.74 -10.25 0.47
N THR A 159 -20.02 -10.14 0.85
CA THR A 159 -20.42 -10.08 2.26
C THR A 159 -19.95 -11.35 2.96
N TRP A 160 -18.92 -11.22 3.79
CA TRP A 160 -18.52 -12.28 4.71
C TRP A 160 -19.71 -12.59 5.64
N PRO A 161 -20.17 -13.85 5.73
CA PRO A 161 -21.19 -14.22 6.70
C PRO A 161 -20.62 -14.02 8.10
N VAL A 162 -21.13 -13.03 8.83
CA VAL A 162 -20.78 -12.81 10.24
C VAL A 162 -21.56 -13.82 11.09
N ASP A 163 -21.16 -15.09 11.03
CA ASP A 163 -21.64 -16.10 11.98
C ASP A 163 -21.11 -15.78 13.37
N ARG A 164 -22.00 -15.29 14.24
CA ARG A 164 -21.70 -14.91 15.63
C ARG A 164 -21.75 -16.11 16.60
N THR A 165 -21.95 -17.34 16.12
CA THR A 165 -22.29 -18.49 16.97
C THR A 165 -21.20 -19.56 17.11
N THR A 166 -20.12 -19.55 16.29
CA THR A 166 -19.01 -20.51 16.46
C THR A 166 -17.91 -19.99 17.41
N PRO A 167 -17.59 -20.69 18.52
CA PRO A 167 -16.38 -20.41 19.29
C PRO A 167 -15.12 -20.71 18.47
N TRP A 168 -14.23 -19.73 18.32
CA TRP A 168 -13.07 -19.83 17.42
C TRP A 168 -11.98 -20.86 17.78
N ARG A 169 -12.13 -21.58 18.90
CA ARG A 169 -11.08 -22.46 19.46
C ARG A 169 -10.85 -23.77 18.68
N GLU A 170 -11.72 -24.12 17.73
CA GLU A 170 -11.74 -25.44 17.08
C GLU A 170 -11.27 -25.44 15.60
N ARG A 171 -10.89 -24.29 15.03
CA ARG A 171 -10.35 -24.19 13.65
C ARG A 171 -8.82 -24.44 13.56
N ARG A 172 -8.31 -25.51 14.20
CA ARG A 172 -6.97 -26.07 13.94
C ARG A 172 -7.09 -27.55 13.59
N GLY A 173 -7.41 -27.86 12.33
CA GLY A 173 -7.59 -29.25 11.89
C GLY A 173 -7.90 -29.46 10.40
N LEU A 174 -8.30 -28.42 9.67
CA LEU A 174 -8.55 -28.54 8.23
C LEU A 174 -7.24 -28.59 7.44
N ARG A 175 -6.83 -29.79 7.05
CA ARG A 175 -5.93 -30.00 5.92
C ARG A 175 -6.64 -29.51 4.67
N TYR A 176 -6.05 -28.55 3.97
CA TYR A 176 -6.51 -28.18 2.63
C TYR A 176 -6.12 -29.31 1.66
N THR A 177 -7.06 -30.17 1.31
CA THR A 177 -6.96 -30.93 0.05
C THR A 177 -7.18 -29.95 -1.10
N LEU A 178 -6.19 -29.83 -1.97
CA LEU A 178 -6.28 -29.08 -3.23
C LEU A 178 -7.13 -29.88 -4.21
N ASP A 179 -8.46 -29.77 -4.12
CA ASP A 179 -9.34 -30.21 -5.20
C ASP A 179 -9.18 -29.26 -6.39
N ALA A 180 -8.90 -29.85 -7.56
CA ALA A 180 -8.54 -29.11 -8.76
C ALA A 180 -9.75 -28.40 -9.36
N CYS A 181 -9.60 -27.11 -9.70
CA CYS A 181 -10.50 -26.47 -10.64
C CYS A 181 -10.35 -27.12 -12.02
N PRO A 182 -11.44 -27.45 -12.73
CA PRO A 182 -11.36 -27.95 -14.10
C PRO A 182 -10.86 -26.83 -15.03
N VAL A 183 -9.75 -27.09 -15.71
CA VAL A 183 -9.22 -26.21 -16.77
C VAL A 183 -10.18 -26.26 -17.96
N ALA A 184 -10.77 -25.12 -18.31
CA ALA A 184 -11.55 -24.99 -19.53
C ALA A 184 -10.66 -25.23 -20.76
N ALA A 185 -11.02 -26.20 -21.59
CA ALA A 185 -10.22 -26.58 -22.76
C ALA A 185 -10.16 -25.44 -23.79
N ALA A 186 -8.96 -25.11 -24.25
CA ALA A 186 -8.77 -24.20 -25.37
C ALA A 186 -9.19 -24.88 -26.70
N PRO A 187 -9.73 -24.13 -27.68
CA PRO A 187 -10.06 -24.69 -28.99
C PRO A 187 -8.79 -25.16 -29.71
N SER A 188 -8.86 -26.34 -30.33
CA SER A 188 -7.76 -26.95 -31.06
C SER A 188 -7.38 -26.13 -32.29
N ARG A 189 -6.09 -25.85 -32.45
CA ARG A 189 -5.55 -25.33 -33.72
C ARG A 189 -5.54 -26.47 -34.74
N GLY A 190 -6.16 -26.23 -35.90
CA GLY A 190 -6.13 -27.16 -37.03
C GLY A 190 -4.72 -27.39 -37.59
N PRO A 191 -4.51 -28.46 -38.36
CA PRO A 191 -3.21 -28.81 -38.91
C PRO A 191 -2.71 -27.75 -39.92
N PRO A 192 -1.38 -27.55 -40.03
CA PRO A 192 -0.81 -26.60 -40.98
C PRO A 192 -0.98 -27.08 -42.43
N ALA A 193 -1.21 -26.14 -43.34
CA ALA A 193 -1.31 -26.40 -44.77
C ALA A 193 0.04 -26.90 -45.35
N PRO A 194 0.03 -27.77 -46.38
CA PRO A 194 1.25 -28.28 -47.00
C PRO A 194 2.01 -27.18 -47.74
N LYS A 195 3.34 -27.18 -47.61
CA LYS A 195 4.23 -26.24 -48.33
C LYS A 195 4.25 -26.57 -49.83
N ALA A 196 3.99 -25.58 -50.68
CA ALA A 196 4.14 -25.72 -52.12
C ALA A 196 5.62 -25.88 -52.50
N ALA A 197 5.94 -26.92 -53.27
CA ALA A 197 7.29 -27.17 -53.76
C ALA A 197 7.61 -26.23 -54.94
N CYS A 198 8.67 -25.44 -54.81
CA CYS A 198 9.17 -24.61 -55.90
C CYS A 198 9.86 -25.50 -56.95
N ARG A 199 9.29 -25.60 -58.15
CA ARG A 199 9.91 -26.30 -59.29
C ARG A 199 10.80 -25.32 -60.06
N THR A 200 12.11 -25.49 -59.97
CA THR A 200 13.04 -24.96 -60.97
C THR A 200 12.82 -25.66 -62.30
N ARG A 201 12.72 -24.89 -63.40
CA ARG A 201 12.84 -25.41 -64.76
C ARG A 201 14.30 -25.22 -65.23
N PRO A 202 14.83 -26.15 -66.06
CA PRO A 202 15.97 -25.86 -66.93
C PRO A 202 15.57 -24.92 -68.08
#